data_AF-F3FWH7-F1
#
_entry.id   AF-F3FWH7-F1
#
_cell.length_a   1.000
_cell.length_b   1.000
_cell.length_c   1.000
_cell.angle_alpha   90.00
_cell.angle_beta   90.00
_cell.angle_gamma   90.00
#
_symmetry.space_group_name_H-M   'P 1'
#
loop_
_entity.id
_entity.type
_entity.pdbx_description
1 polymer ?
#
loop_
_entity_poly.entity_id
_entity_poly.type
_entity_poly.pdbx_seq_one_letter_code
_entity_poly.pdbx_strand_id
1 'polypeptide(L)'
;FWDFVSLVPESAHMVLWTMSDRAIPKSLRTMQGFGIHTFRFINTEGKSSFVKFHWKPKFGVCSLVWDEAQKLAGKDTDFHRRDLWESLE
;
A
#
# COMPACT_ATOMS: atom_id res chain seq x y z
N PHE A 1 -5.69 14.41 13.58
CA PHE A 1 -4.61 13.57 13.02
C PHE A 1 -3.25 14.00 13.56
N TRP A 2 -2.76 15.21 13.23
CA TRP A 2 -1.39 15.62 13.57
C TRP A 2 -1.08 15.72 15.07
N ASP A 3 -2.06 16.07 15.91
CA ASP A 3 -1.91 16.03 17.38
C ASP A 3 -1.52 14.63 17.89
N PHE A 4 -2.26 13.59 17.46
CA PHE A 4 -1.93 12.20 17.77
C PHE A 4 -0.54 11.82 17.26
N VAL A 5 -0.20 12.17 16.01
CA VAL A 5 1.12 11.87 15.43
C VAL A 5 2.25 12.51 16.24
N SER A 6 2.05 13.73 16.76
CA SER A 6 3.05 14.40 17.60
C SER A 6 3.21 13.79 18.99
N LEU A 7 2.15 13.16 19.53
CA LEU A 7 2.13 12.58 20.87
C LEU A 7 2.48 11.08 20.88
N VAL A 8 2.39 10.41 19.73
CA VAL A 8 2.57 8.96 19.57
C VAL A 8 3.65 8.71 18.50
N PRO A 9 4.94 8.84 18.87
CA PRO A 9 6.05 8.81 17.91
C PRO A 9 6.22 7.44 17.23
N GLU A 10 5.70 6.35 17.78
CA GLU A 10 5.68 5.05 17.10
C GLU A 10 4.88 5.06 15.79
N SER A 11 3.98 6.05 15.60
CA SER A 11 3.24 6.24 14.36
C SER A 11 4.12 6.83 13.23
N ALA A 12 5.24 7.48 13.56
CA ALA A 12 6.02 8.30 12.64
C ALA A 12 6.46 7.52 11.39
N HIS A 13 6.88 6.26 11.56
CA HIS A 13 7.31 5.43 10.43
C HIS A 13 6.18 5.26 9.40
N MET A 14 4.98 4.87 9.82
CA MET A 14 3.86 4.68 8.89
C MET A 14 3.34 6.02 8.34
N VAL A 15 3.40 7.09 9.11
CA VAL A 15 3.04 8.43 8.63
C VAL A 15 3.96 8.86 7.48
N LEU A 16 5.25 8.58 7.55
CA LEU A 16 6.18 8.88 6.44
C LEU A 16 5.81 8.13 5.15
N TRP A 17 5.39 6.86 5.25
CA TRP A 17 4.87 6.13 4.09
C TRP A 17 3.59 6.78 3.55
N THR A 18 2.66 7.16 4.43
CA THR A 18 1.39 7.80 4.06
C THR A 18 1.59 9.18 3.43
N MET A 19 2.62 9.93 3.83
CA MET A 19 2.94 11.26 3.29
C MET A 19 3.77 11.19 1.99
N SER A 20 4.23 10.01 1.59
CA SER A 20 4.90 9.80 0.30
C SER A 20 3.90 9.48 -0.80
N ASP A 21 4.33 9.53 -2.06
CA ASP A 21 3.50 9.15 -3.21
C ASP A 21 3.02 7.68 -3.15
N ARG A 22 3.61 6.84 -2.29
CA ARG A 22 3.13 5.45 -2.07
C ARG A 22 1.67 5.37 -1.61
N ALA A 23 1.13 6.44 -1.01
CA ALA A 23 -0.24 6.49 -0.53
C ALA A 23 -1.26 6.93 -1.59
N ILE A 24 -0.79 7.43 -2.73
CA ILE A 24 -1.59 7.85 -3.89
C ILE A 24 -1.18 7.04 -5.12
N PRO A 25 -1.37 5.70 -5.10
CA PRO A 25 -0.99 4.85 -6.21
C PRO A 25 -1.78 5.21 -7.47
N LYS A 26 -1.18 5.01 -8.65
CA LYS A 26 -1.87 5.22 -9.94
C LYS A 26 -2.90 4.13 -10.24
N SER A 27 -2.70 2.94 -9.71
CA SER A 27 -3.59 1.79 -9.86
C SER A 27 -3.34 0.80 -8.73
N LEU A 28 -4.36 0.03 -8.36
CA LEU A 28 -4.21 -1.10 -7.42
C LEU A 28 -3.23 -2.17 -7.95
N ARG A 29 -2.99 -2.20 -9.26
CA ARG A 29 -2.08 -3.14 -9.93
C ARG A 29 -0.62 -2.70 -9.86
N THR A 30 -0.35 -1.43 -9.49
CA THR A 30 0.99 -0.82 -9.45
C THR A 30 1.44 -0.45 -8.03
N MET A 31 0.90 -1.13 -7.01
CA MET A 31 1.32 -0.97 -5.61
C MET A 31 1.90 -2.26 -5.05
N GLN A 32 2.80 -2.13 -4.07
CA GLN A 32 3.31 -3.26 -3.31
C GLN A 32 2.35 -3.63 -2.19
N GLY A 33 2.24 -4.92 -1.90
CA GLY A 33 1.55 -5.43 -0.71
C GLY A 33 2.54 -5.98 0.31
N PHE A 34 2.25 -5.81 1.60
CA PHE A 34 3.09 -6.29 2.69
C PHE A 34 2.23 -6.95 3.76
N GLY A 35 2.70 -8.07 4.33
CA GLY A 35 2.03 -8.71 5.46
C GLY A 35 2.20 -7.97 6.79
N ILE A 36 3.11 -7.00 6.85
CA ILE A 36 3.48 -6.15 8.00
C ILE A 36 4.05 -6.95 9.18
N HIS A 37 3.28 -7.87 9.75
CA HIS A 37 3.64 -8.69 10.89
C HIS A 37 4.67 -9.77 10.54
N THR A 38 5.33 -10.27 11.59
CA THR A 38 6.19 -11.45 11.49
C THR A 38 5.33 -12.69 11.72
N PHE A 39 5.35 -13.62 10.77
CA PHE A 39 4.65 -14.90 10.87
C PHE A 39 5.65 -16.04 11.08
N ARG A 40 5.15 -17.26 11.28
CA ARG A 40 5.96 -18.48 11.33
C ARG A 40 5.52 -19.45 10.24
N PHE A 41 6.49 -19.98 9.50
CA PHE A 41 6.33 -21.21 8.74
C PHE A 41 6.80 -22.39 9.58
N ILE A 42 6.02 -23.47 9.56
CA ILE A 42 6.31 -24.71 10.28
C ILE A 42 6.44 -25.79 9.22
N ASN A 43 7.60 -26.44 9.15
CA ASN A 43 7.82 -27.54 8.21
C ASN A 43 7.21 -28.86 8.73
N THR A 44 7.30 -29.93 7.94
CA THR A 44 6.76 -31.26 8.30
C THR A 44 7.41 -31.89 9.53
N GLU A 45 8.58 -31.40 9.96
CA GLU A 45 9.30 -31.83 11.17
C GLU A 45 8.95 -30.97 12.41
N GLY A 46 8.06 -29.98 12.27
CA GLY A 46 7.69 -29.06 13.35
C GLY A 46 8.68 -27.92 13.59
N LYS A 47 9.73 -27.78 12.77
CA LYS A 47 10.70 -26.68 12.87
C LYS A 47 10.10 -25.38 12.35
N SER A 48 10.22 -24.30 13.14
CA SER A 48 9.66 -23.00 12.78
C SER A 48 10.70 -22.02 12.21
N SER A 49 10.30 -21.22 11.22
CA SER A 49 11.07 -20.09 10.70
C SER A 49 10.22 -18.83 10.62
N PHE A 50 10.78 -17.68 10.99
CA PHE A 50 10.08 -16.40 10.87
C PHE A 50 10.01 -15.94 9.41
N VAL A 51 8.85 -15.41 9.00
CA VAL A 51 8.61 -14.96 7.62
C VAL A 51 7.91 -13.61 7.58
N LYS A 52 8.26 -12.80 6.57
CA LYS A 52 7.58 -11.57 6.15
C LYS A 52 7.02 -11.78 4.74
N PHE A 53 5.75 -11.45 4.51
CA PHE A 53 5.12 -11.58 3.20
C PHE A 53 5.25 -10.29 2.39
N HIS A 54 5.60 -10.44 1.11
CA HIS A 54 5.77 -9.34 0.16
C HIS A 54 5.08 -9.68 -1.17
N TRP A 55 4.20 -8.80 -1.63
CA TRP A 55 3.61 -8.84 -2.96
C TRP A 55 4.26 -7.76 -3.82
N LYS A 56 5.01 -8.18 -4.84
CA LYS A 56 5.65 -7.28 -5.79
C LYS A 56 4.77 -7.19 -7.05
N PRO A 57 4.29 -5.99 -7.43
CA PRO A 57 3.47 -5.85 -8.62
C PRO A 57 4.31 -6.16 -9.86
N LYS A 58 3.78 -7.00 -10.75
CA LYS A 58 4.44 -7.33 -12.03
C LYS A 58 4.56 -6.10 -12.94
N PHE A 59 3.62 -5.16 -12.83
CA PHE A 59 3.58 -3.92 -13.59
C PHE A 59 4.47 -2.81 -13.03
N GLY A 60 5.26 -3.09 -11.99
CA GLY A 60 6.09 -2.10 -11.31
C GLY A 60 5.31 -1.21 -10.33
N VAL A 61 6.03 -0.31 -9.67
CA VAL A 61 5.44 0.64 -8.71
C VAL A 61 5.24 1.98 -9.41
N CYS A 62 4.02 2.50 -9.38
CA CYS A 62 3.69 3.79 -9.99
C CYS A 62 2.61 4.51 -9.17
N SER A 63 2.83 5.80 -8.95
CA SER A 63 1.99 6.68 -8.15
C SER A 63 1.63 7.94 -8.93
N LEU A 64 0.56 8.59 -8.47
CA LEU A 64 0.18 9.92 -8.90
C LEU A 64 1.01 10.97 -8.15
N VAL A 65 0.92 12.22 -8.60
CA VAL A 65 1.30 13.39 -7.80
C VAL A 65 0.08 13.97 -7.08
N TRP A 66 0.27 14.70 -5.98
CA TRP A 66 -0.84 15.16 -5.13
C TRP A 66 -1.92 15.98 -5.88
N ASP A 67 -1.52 16.93 -6.72
CA ASP A 67 -2.47 17.77 -7.49
C ASP A 67 -3.32 16.93 -8.46
N GLU A 68 -2.72 15.91 -9.10
CA GLU A 68 -3.41 14.97 -9.97
C GLU A 68 -4.40 14.12 -9.16
N ALA A 69 -3.97 13.55 -8.04
CA ALA A 69 -4.80 12.71 -7.18
C ALA A 69 -6.02 13.48 -6.64
N GLN A 70 -5.83 14.72 -6.21
CA GLN A 70 -6.91 15.56 -5.68
C GLN A 70 -7.93 15.93 -6.77
N LYS A 71 -7.48 16.28 -7.97
CA LYS A 71 -8.38 16.57 -9.11
C LYS A 71 -9.14 15.31 -9.53
N LEU A 72 -8.47 14.17 -9.59
CA LEU A 72 -9.05 12.90 -9.97
C LEU A 72 -10.14 12.47 -8.99
N ALA A 73 -9.93 12.64 -7.68
CA ALA A 73 -10.93 12.34 -6.66
C ALA A 73 -12.26 13.11 -6.85
N GLY A 74 -12.25 14.29 -7.47
CA GLY A 74 -13.47 15.04 -7.81
C GLY A 74 -14.05 14.69 -9.18
N LYS A 75 -13.22 14.27 -10.14
CA LYS A 75 -13.65 13.94 -11.51
C LYS A 75 -14.14 12.50 -11.64
N ASP A 76 -13.56 11.60 -10.88
CA ASP A 76 -13.84 10.17 -10.92
C ASP A 76 -13.53 9.52 -9.56
N THR A 77 -14.52 9.48 -8.68
CA THR A 77 -14.40 8.88 -7.35
C THR A 77 -14.19 7.36 -7.38
N ASP A 78 -14.46 6.71 -8.51
CA ASP A 78 -14.35 5.26 -8.69
C ASP A 78 -13.16 4.85 -9.56
N PHE A 79 -12.24 5.77 -9.84
CA PHE A 79 -11.13 5.58 -10.77
C PHE A 79 -10.38 4.25 -10.59
N HIS A 80 -9.94 3.91 -9.36
CA HIS A 80 -9.25 2.64 -9.10
C HIS A 80 -10.14 1.40 -9.29
N ARG A 81 -11.43 1.51 -8.99
CA ARG A 81 -12.38 0.40 -9.18
C ARG A 81 -12.60 0.15 -10.67
N ARG A 82 -12.76 1.23 -11.45
CA ARG A 82 -12.90 1.16 -12.91
C ARG A 82 -11.64 0.62 -13.57
N ASP A 83 -10.45 1.17 -13.25
CA ASP A 83 -9.17 0.70 -13.80
C ASP A 83 -8.98 -0.80 -13.59
N LEU A 84 -9.30 -1.31 -12.40
CA LEU A 84 -9.17 -2.74 -12.12
C LEU A 84 -10.17 -3.58 -12.91
N TRP A 85 -11.43 -3.15 -12.98
CA TRP A 85 -12.48 -3.85 -13.72
C TRP A 85 -12.16 -3.94 -15.21
N GLU A 86 -11.89 -2.80 -15.85
CA GLU A 86 -11.58 -2.70 -17.28
C GLU A 86 -10.27 -3.41 -17.66
N SER A 87 -9.36 -3.60 -16.71
CA SER A 87 -8.12 -4.36 -16.95
C SER A 87 -8.31 -5.88 -16.91
N LEU A 88 -9.45 -6.36 -16.41
CA LEU A 88 -9.77 -7.79 -16.27
C LEU A 88 -10.78 -8.28 -17.33
N GLU A 89 -11.62 -7.38 -17.84
CA GLU A 89 -12.60 -7.63 -18.91
C GLU A 89 -11.92 -7.86 -20.27
#